data_AF-T1JIC9-F1
#
_entry.id   AF-T1JIC9-F1
#
_cell.length_a   1.000
_cell.length_b   1.000
_cell.length_c   1.000
_cell.angle_alpha   90.00
_cell.angle_beta   90.00
_cell.angle_gamma   90.00
#
_symmetry.space_group_name_H-M   'P 1'
#
loop_
_entity.id
_entity.type
_entity.pdbx_description
1 polymer ?
#
loop_
_entity_poly.entity_id
_entity_poly.type
_entity_poly.pdbx_seq_one_letter_code
_entity_poly.pdbx_strand_id
1 'polypeptide(L)'
;MYITWTVIWLAWNVFIICVYLEVGILKKDNSILNMGTGSRSWWEVNGIGCNPKYNVSSITEDGWKKPVAIDGCLLNYEYVEVVHASTQIALGLIGLIGACYLVQSQDENYLKHSSQNSELFLDFLKGLRHQTT
;
A
#
# COMPACT_ATOMS: atom_id res chain seq x y z
N MET A 1 -11.42 -6.07 -11.12
CA MET A 1 -9.98 -6.37 -11.33
C MET A 1 -9.09 -5.53 -10.41
N TYR A 2 -9.24 -4.19 -10.34
CA TYR A 2 -8.45 -3.34 -9.44
C TYR A 2 -8.65 -3.65 -7.94
N ILE A 3 -9.89 -3.89 -7.49
CA ILE A 3 -10.17 -4.23 -6.08
C ILE A 3 -9.43 -5.50 -5.65
N THR A 4 -9.42 -6.54 -6.50
CA THR A 4 -8.70 -7.79 -6.22
C THR A 4 -7.20 -7.54 -6.04
N TRP A 5 -6.61 -6.73 -6.92
CA TRP A 5 -5.21 -6.34 -6.81
C TRP A 5 -4.93 -5.53 -5.53
N THR A 6 -5.81 -4.59 -5.18
CA THR A 6 -5.70 -3.81 -3.94
C THR A 6 -5.78 -4.70 -2.70
N VAL A 7 -6.67 -5.69 -2.65
CA VAL A 7 -6.76 -6.62 -1.52
C VAL A 7 -5.50 -7.46 -1.40
N ILE A 8 -4.98 -8.00 -2.51
CA ILE A 8 -3.73 -8.77 -2.53
C ILE A 8 -2.57 -7.90 -2.04
N TRP A 9 -2.49 -6.66 -2.51
CA TRP A 9 -1.44 -5.73 -2.14
C TRP A 9 -1.51 -5.27 -0.68
N LEU A 10 -2.71 -5.03 -0.15
CA LEU A 10 -2.93 -4.73 1.27
C LEU A 10 -2.57 -5.92 2.16
N ALA A 11 -3.01 -7.13 1.79
CA ALA A 11 -2.68 -8.35 2.52
C ALA A 11 -1.16 -8.58 2.55
N TRP A 12 -0.47 -8.32 1.43
CA TRP A 12 0.98 -8.42 1.36
C TRP A 12 1.69 -7.42 2.28
N ASN A 13 1.27 -6.15 2.30
CA ASN A 13 1.84 -5.14 3.20
C ASN A 13 1.58 -5.45 4.67
N VAL A 14 0.38 -5.94 5.03
CA VAL A 14 0.06 -6.38 6.39
C VAL A 14 0.93 -7.57 6.78
N PHE A 15 1.12 -8.53 5.87
CA PHE A 15 1.98 -9.69 6.09
C PHE A 15 3.44 -9.27 6.37
N ILE A 16 3.99 -8.33 5.60
CA ILE A 16 5.32 -7.75 5.86
C ILE A 16 5.39 -7.19 7.29
N ILE A 17 4.43 -6.35 7.68
CA ILE A 17 4.40 -5.76 9.03
C ILE A 17 4.39 -6.84 10.12
N CYS A 18 3.57 -7.89 9.97
CA CYS A 18 3.50 -8.98 10.95
C CYS A 18 4.81 -9.76 11.07
N VAL A 19 5.51 -10.02 9.96
CA VAL A 19 6.81 -10.72 9.95
C VAL A 19 7.90 -9.88 10.63
N TYR A 20 7.92 -8.57 10.40
CA TYR A 20 8.92 -7.66 10.97
C TYR A 20 8.64 -7.26 12.43
N LEU A 21 7.38 -7.22 12.85
CA LEU A 21 7.01 -7.00 14.26
C LEU A 21 6.98 -8.29 15.09
N GLU A 22 7.38 -9.43 14.50
CA GLU A 22 7.34 -10.76 15.13
C GLU A 22 5.98 -11.11 15.76
N VAL A 23 4.88 -10.72 15.10
CA VAL A 23 3.53 -10.94 15.63
C VAL A 23 3.09 -12.39 15.36
N GLY A 24 2.76 -13.11 16.44
CA GLY A 24 2.28 -14.49 16.38
C GLY A 24 3.41 -15.52 16.28
N ILE A 25 3.29 -16.49 15.37
CA ILE A 25 4.30 -17.56 15.17
C ILE A 25 5.33 -17.22 14.08
N LEU A 26 5.18 -16.07 13.42
CA LEU A 26 6.02 -15.66 12.30
C LEU A 26 7.22 -14.88 12.84
N LYS A 27 8.36 -15.57 12.98
CA LYS A 27 9.64 -14.93 13.26
C LYS A 27 10.37 -14.63 11.95
N LYS A 28 11.03 -13.47 11.86
CA LYS A 28 11.85 -13.10 10.69
C LYS A 28 13.00 -14.07 10.41
N ASP A 29 13.39 -14.85 11.42
CA ASP A 29 14.51 -15.79 11.35
C ASP A 29 14.09 -17.22 10.97
N ASN A 30 12.79 -17.45 10.73
CA ASN A 30 12.30 -18.75 10.29
C ASN A 30 12.73 -19.01 8.84
N SER A 31 13.52 -20.07 8.64
CA SER A 31 14.05 -20.50 7.34
C SER A 31 12.98 -20.82 6.30
N ILE A 32 11.75 -21.17 6.71
CA ILE A 32 10.60 -21.40 5.82
C ILE A 32 10.14 -20.10 5.12
N LEU A 33 10.07 -19.00 5.87
CA LEU A 33 9.64 -17.70 5.35
C LEU A 33 10.76 -17.01 4.56
N ASN A 34 12.00 -17.35 4.88
CA ASN A 34 13.19 -16.87 4.19
C ASN A 34 13.67 -17.83 3.08
N MET A 35 12.82 -18.77 2.64
CA MET A 35 13.08 -19.82 1.63
C MET A 35 14.47 -20.48 1.73
N GLY A 36 14.99 -20.66 2.94
CA GLY A 36 16.33 -21.20 3.19
C GLY A 36 17.51 -20.34 2.70
N THR A 37 17.27 -19.19 2.06
CA THR A 37 18.33 -18.30 1.54
C THR A 37 18.91 -17.39 2.63
N GLY A 38 18.23 -17.26 3.77
CA GLY A 38 18.66 -16.37 4.85
C GLY A 38 18.84 -14.94 4.34
N SER A 39 17.96 -14.52 3.43
CA SER A 39 17.97 -13.18 2.84
C SER A 39 17.62 -12.16 3.90
N ARG A 40 18.24 -10.98 3.80
CA ARG A 40 17.99 -9.85 4.70
C ARG A 40 17.75 -8.62 3.85
N SER A 41 17.06 -7.65 4.44
CA SER A 41 16.79 -6.39 3.76
C SER A 41 18.10 -5.69 3.39
N TRP A 42 18.10 -5.02 2.25
CA TRP A 42 19.20 -4.14 1.83
C TRP A 42 19.50 -3.04 2.86
N TRP A 43 18.48 -2.58 3.59
CA TRP A 43 18.59 -1.56 4.63
C TRP A 43 19.39 -2.03 5.85
N GLU A 44 19.63 -3.33 6.00
CA GLU A 44 20.45 -3.88 7.08
C GLU A 44 21.90 -3.37 7.01
N VAL A 45 22.45 -3.19 5.81
CA VAL A 45 23.85 -2.78 5.61
C VAL A 45 24.02 -1.35 5.11
N ASN A 46 22.97 -0.77 4.51
CA ASN A 46 22.97 0.60 3.98
C ASN A 46 22.04 1.55 4.75
N GLY A 47 21.56 1.15 5.93
CA GLY A 47 20.74 2.01 6.77
C GLY A 47 21.48 3.29 7.20
N ILE A 48 20.74 4.36 7.45
CA ILE A 48 21.32 5.63 7.87
C ILE A 48 22.04 5.48 9.23
N GLY A 49 23.32 5.85 9.25
CA GLY A 49 24.19 5.70 10.43
C GLY A 49 24.69 4.28 10.68
N CYS A 50 24.22 3.27 9.94
CA CYS A 50 24.70 1.90 10.09
C CYS A 50 26.14 1.77 9.59
N ASN A 51 27.02 1.20 10.41
CA ASN A 51 28.38 0.84 10.00
C ASN A 51 28.54 -0.69 9.98
N PRO A 52 28.48 -1.34 8.80
CA PRO A 52 28.58 -2.79 8.70
C PRO A 52 30.02 -3.26 8.98
N LYS A 53 30.18 -4.15 9.96
CA LYS A 53 31.48 -4.80 10.24
C LYS A 53 31.59 -6.10 9.45
N TYR A 54 32.45 -6.10 8.44
CA TYR A 54 32.78 -7.28 7.66
C TYR A 54 33.98 -7.99 8.28
N ASN A 55 33.84 -9.29 8.60
CA ASN A 55 35.01 -10.11 8.90
C ASN A 55 35.63 -10.55 7.58
N VAL A 56 36.96 -10.43 7.46
CA VAL A 56 37.71 -10.76 6.24
C VAL A 56 37.68 -12.28 5.96
N SER A 57 37.35 -13.09 6.96
CA SER A 57 37.28 -14.56 6.87
C SER A 57 35.89 -15.12 6.53
N SER A 58 34.83 -14.32 6.48
CA SER A 58 33.48 -14.76 6.12
C SER A 58 33.20 -14.48 4.64
N ILE A 59 33.91 -15.20 3.76
CA ILE A 59 33.47 -15.37 2.38
C ILE A 59 32.37 -16.43 2.45
N THR A 60 31.12 -16.03 2.28
CA THR A 60 30.02 -16.96 2.00
C THR A 60 30.30 -17.62 0.65
N GLU A 61 29.88 -18.88 0.48
CA GLU A 61 30.09 -19.68 -0.74
C GLU A 61 29.53 -19.01 -2.01
N ASP A 62 28.71 -17.96 -1.85
CA ASP A 62 27.99 -17.25 -2.91
C ASP A 62 28.69 -15.94 -3.36
N GLY A 63 29.85 -15.60 -2.79
CA GLY A 63 30.60 -14.38 -3.12
C GLY A 63 30.04 -13.07 -2.52
N TRP A 64 28.95 -13.12 -1.75
CA TRP A 64 28.35 -11.95 -1.11
C TRP A 64 28.72 -11.82 0.38
N LYS A 65 29.57 -10.84 0.73
CA LYS A 65 30.02 -10.63 2.11
C LYS A 65 28.86 -10.25 3.05
N LYS A 66 28.41 -11.19 3.89
CA LYS A 66 27.49 -10.90 5.00
C LYS A 66 28.27 -10.23 6.15
N PRO A 67 27.84 -9.07 6.67
CA PRO A 67 28.47 -8.49 7.86
C PRO A 67 28.16 -9.34 9.08
N VAL A 68 29.14 -9.44 9.99
CA VAL A 68 29.03 -10.27 11.22
C VAL A 68 28.33 -9.51 12.33
N ALA A 69 28.44 -8.18 12.33
CA ALA A 69 27.75 -7.28 13.24
C ALA A 69 27.52 -5.94 12.55
N ILE A 70 26.43 -5.26 12.91
CA ILE A 70 26.12 -3.92 12.44
C ILE A 70 25.95 -3.06 13.69
N ASP A 71 26.80 -2.04 13.82
CA ASP A 71 26.77 -1.12 14.96
C ASP A 71 26.46 0.30 14.47
N GLY A 72 25.83 1.09 15.33
CA GLY A 72 25.64 2.54 15.11
C GLY A 72 24.43 2.94 14.27
N CYS A 73 23.57 2.01 13.87
CA CYS A 73 22.33 2.36 13.16
C CYS A 73 21.47 3.33 13.96
N LEU A 74 21.09 4.46 13.33
CA LEU A 74 20.14 5.40 13.94
C LEU A 74 18.74 4.78 14.02
N LEU A 75 18.39 3.93 13.05
CA LEU A 75 17.11 3.26 12.92
C LEU A 75 17.35 1.83 12.42
N ASN A 76 16.80 0.84 13.12
CA ASN A 76 16.91 -0.55 12.67
C ASN A 76 16.11 -0.76 11.38
N TYR A 77 16.64 -1.60 10.49
CA TYR A 77 16.01 -1.89 9.19
C TYR A 77 14.57 -2.42 9.34
N GLU A 78 14.27 -3.12 10.42
CA GLU A 78 12.92 -3.63 10.72
C GLU A 78 11.88 -2.50 10.80
N TYR A 79 12.23 -1.38 11.42
CA TYR A 79 11.35 -0.22 11.48
C TYR A 79 11.18 0.46 10.13
N VAL A 80 12.24 0.52 9.30
CA VAL A 80 12.16 1.11 7.96
C VAL A 80 11.14 0.35 7.10
N GLU A 81 11.21 -0.98 7.13
CA GLU A 81 10.31 -1.85 6.38
C GLU A 81 8.86 -1.72 6.86
N VAL A 82 8.63 -1.69 8.17
CA VAL A 82 7.30 -1.48 8.76
C VAL A 82 6.74 -0.09 8.45
N VAL A 83 7.56 0.95 8.52
CA VAL A 83 7.15 2.33 8.20
C VAL A 83 6.80 2.45 6.72
N HIS A 84 7.58 1.84 5.84
CA HIS A 84 7.31 1.86 4.41
C HIS A 84 6.01 1.11 4.06
N ALA A 85 5.81 -0.08 4.61
CA ALA A 85 4.58 -0.86 4.42
C ALA A 85 3.35 -0.17 5.02
N SER A 86 3.47 0.45 6.20
CA SER A 86 2.35 1.19 6.81
C SER A 86 1.99 2.45 6.06
N THR A 87 2.99 3.19 5.55
CA THR A 87 2.79 4.36 4.67
C THR A 87 2.05 3.96 3.39
N GLN A 88 2.44 2.83 2.79
CA GLN A 88 1.80 2.25 1.63
C GLN A 88 0.32 1.92 1.88
N ILE A 89 0.00 1.28 3.00
CA ILE A 89 -1.39 1.02 3.40
C ILE A 89 -2.17 2.32 3.60
N ALA A 90 -1.59 3.30 4.30
CA ALA A 90 -2.23 4.58 4.57
C ALA A 90 -2.58 5.34 3.29
N LEU A 91 -1.63 5.43 2.35
CA LEU A 91 -1.86 6.05 1.03
C LEU A 91 -2.94 5.31 0.24
N GLY A 92 -2.96 3.97 0.30
CA GLY A 92 -4.02 3.17 -0.31
C GLY A 92 -5.41 3.47 0.25
N LEU A 93 -5.53 3.59 1.57
CA LEU A 93 -6.80 3.92 2.24
C LEU A 93 -7.28 5.34 1.89
N ILE A 94 -6.37 6.33 1.89
CA ILE A 94 -6.69 7.70 1.49
C ILE A 94 -7.18 7.73 0.04
N GLY A 95 -6.51 7.00 -0.85
CA GLY A 95 -6.91 6.88 -2.26
C GLY A 95 -8.30 6.25 -2.43
N LEU A 96 -8.61 5.19 -1.68
CA LEU A 96 -9.93 4.54 -1.72
C LEU A 96 -11.04 5.48 -1.22
N ILE A 97 -10.82 6.17 -0.10
CA ILE A 97 -11.78 7.14 0.43
C ILE A 97 -12.00 8.28 -0.57
N GLY A 98 -10.93 8.82 -1.14
CA GLY A 98 -10.99 9.85 -2.16
C GLY A 98 -11.77 9.40 -3.41
N ALA A 99 -11.52 8.18 -3.88
CA ALA A 99 -12.25 7.62 -5.02
C ALA A 99 -13.76 7.45 -4.74
N CYS A 100 -14.13 6.94 -3.56
CA CYS A 100 -15.53 6.80 -3.17
C CYS A 100 -16.23 8.16 -3.07
N TYR A 101 -15.56 9.17 -2.51
CA TYR A 101 -16.10 10.52 -2.44
C TYR A 101 -16.33 11.13 -3.82
N LEU A 102 -15.38 10.95 -4.74
CA LEU A 102 -15.53 11.42 -6.12
C LEU A 102 -16.71 10.74 -6.82
N VAL A 103 -16.87 9.42 -6.72
CA VAL A 103 -18.01 8.70 -7.32
C VAL A 103 -19.33 9.22 -6.77
N GLN A 104 -19.47 9.40 -5.46
CA GLN A 104 -20.68 9.97 -4.85
C GLN A 104 -20.96 11.38 -5.37
N SER A 105 -19.94 12.23 -5.45
CA SER A 105 -20.09 13.59 -5.97
C SER A 105 -20.52 13.59 -7.44
N GLN A 106 -20.04 12.64 -8.25
CA GLN A 106 -20.46 12.49 -9.64
C GLN A 106 -21.92 12.03 -9.71
N ASP A 107 -22.29 11.00 -8.95
CA ASP A 107 -23.66 10.46 -8.92
C ASP A 107 -24.69 11.53 -8.54
N GLU A 108 -24.41 12.35 -7.52
CA GLU A 108 -25.27 13.48 -7.15
C GLU A 108 -25.42 14.50 -8.28
N ASN A 109 -24.35 14.81 -8.99
CA ASN A 109 -24.37 15.74 -10.13
C ASN A 109 -25.15 15.17 -11.32
N TYR A 110 -25.01 13.87 -11.61
CA TYR A 110 -25.78 13.18 -12.65
C TYR A 110 -27.28 13.21 -12.35
N LEU A 111 -27.68 12.91 -11.11
CA LEU A 111 -29.09 12.94 -10.70
C LEU A 111 -29.68 14.35 -10.79
N LYS A 112 -28.95 15.39 -10.37
CA LYS A 112 -29.37 16.78 -10.54
C LYS A 112 -29.61 17.14 -12.01
N HIS A 113 -28.67 16.79 -12.88
CA HIS A 113 -28.79 17.09 -14.30
C HIS A 113 -29.96 16.34 -14.96
N SER A 114 -30.17 15.07 -14.60
CA SER A 114 -31.31 14.27 -15.07
C SER A 114 -32.65 14.86 -14.62
N SER A 115 -32.76 15.24 -13.35
CA SER A 115 -33.95 15.91 -12.82
C SER A 115 -34.27 17.20 -13.58
N GLN A 116 -33.26 18.05 -13.82
CA GLN A 116 -33.46 19.33 -14.49
C GLN A 116 -33.89 19.18 -15.96
N ASN A 117 -33.32 18.21 -16.68
CA ASN A 117 -33.75 17.89 -18.04
C ASN A 117 -35.19 17.37 -18.08
N SER A 118 -35.60 16.59 -17.08
CA SER A 118 -36.97 16.07 -16.99
C SER A 118 -38.00 17.18 -16.74
N GLU A 119 -37.68 18.16 -15.89
CA GLU A 119 -38.56 19.32 -15.65
C GLU A 119 -38.69 20.20 -16.90
N LEU A 120 -37.59 20.46 -17.59
CA LEU A 120 -37.59 21.26 -18.82
C LEU A 120 -38.41 20.59 -19.94
N PHE A 121 -38.34 19.27 -20.06
CA PHE A 121 -39.16 18.52 -20.99
C PHE A 121 -40.66 18.59 -20.62
N LEU A 122 -41.01 18.47 -19.34
CA LEU A 122 -42.39 18.60 -18.88
C LEU A 122 -42.97 20.00 -19.15
N ASP A 123 -42.17 21.05 -18.96
CA ASP A 123 -42.59 22.43 -19.27
C ASP A 123 -42.76 22.67 -20.76
N PHE A 124 -41.88 22.10 -21.60
CA PHE A 124 -42.05 22.10 -23.05
C PHE A 124 -43.36 21.41 -23.48
N LEU A 125 -43.67 20.23 -22.91
CA LEU A 125 -44.92 19.52 -23.19
C LEU A 125 -46.16 20.30 -22.76
N LYS A 126 -46.13 21.00 -21.61
CA LYS A 126 -47.22 21.88 -21.19
C LYS A 126 -47.41 23.05 -22.16
N GLY A 127 -46.31 23.64 -22.65
CA GLY A 127 -46.33 24.70 -23.65
C GLY A 127 -46.98 24.25 -24.96
N LEU A 128 -46.64 23.07 -25.47
CA LEU A 128 -47.25 22.50 -26.68
C LEU A 128 -48.74 22.21 -26.51
N ARG A 129 -49.16 21.74 -25.33
CA ARG A 129 -50.57 21.49 -25.01
C ARG A 129 -51.41 22.77 -25.05
N HIS A 130 -50.84 23.90 -24.64
CA HIS A 130 -51.56 25.18 -24.58
C HIS A 130 -51.74 25.84 -25.96
N GLN A 131 -50.98 25.44 -26.98
CA GLN A 131 -51.15 25.91 -28.37
C GLN A 131 -52.16 25.09 -29.19
N THR A 132 -52.57 23.92 -28.70
CA THR A 132 -53.46 22.99 -29.42
C THR A 132 -54.93 23.07 -28.96
N THR A 133 -55.28 24.05 -28.12
CA THR A 133 -56.67 24.39 -27.70
C THR A 133 -56.98 25.82 -28.10
#